data_AF-A0A1Q3LCS4-F1
#
_entry.id   AF-A0A1Q3LCS4-F1
#
_cell.length_a   1.000
_cell.length_b   1.000
_cell.length_c   1.000
_cell.angle_alpha   90.00
_cell.angle_beta   90.00
_cell.angle_gamma   90.00
#
_symmetry.space_group_name_H-M   'P 1'
#
loop_
_entity.id
_entity.type
_entity.pdbx_description
1 polymer ?
#
loop_
_entity_poly.entity_id
_entity_poly.type
_entity_poly.pdbx_seq_one_letter_code
_entity_poly.pdbx_strand_id
1 'polypeptide(L)'
;MGRDRLFTRIARDLGAEPFGEIADAYQGLAVLAWMFEAWPTRAQAALAILGAVRARRQMQRWPGLDTDVHAQVEALLLAIWPDQQHPADRAWWREWIESLPETGDDLRAQAAREQLPHRRARLMALADVRDGLPVEVAAEAAGVIARTIYIWLRHGAANGLDAALERPRWLYLTEPQVMELAAWIAAAPPDGPRWRSNRVQGEALRRFGTEISIHVADRLLRRHGPWRRRKVLKKRRLSVAPVYD
;
A
#
# COMPACT_ATOMS: atom_id res chain seq x y z
N MET A 1 -6.62 -22.65 10.58
CA MET A 1 -6.45 -21.19 10.45
C MET A 1 -6.06 -20.76 9.03
N GLY A 2 -4.83 -20.98 8.53
CA GLY A 2 -4.46 -20.56 7.16
C GLY A 2 -5.28 -21.21 6.04
N ARG A 3 -5.59 -22.50 6.17
CA ARG A 3 -6.43 -23.25 5.21
C ARG A 3 -7.86 -22.69 5.12
N ASP A 4 -8.52 -22.49 6.26
CA ASP A 4 -9.91 -22.00 6.32
C ASP A 4 -10.04 -20.59 5.75
N ARG A 5 -9.00 -19.77 5.94
CA ARG A 5 -8.88 -18.44 5.31
C ARG A 5 -8.75 -18.50 3.80
N LEU A 6 -7.88 -19.37 3.30
CA LEU A 6 -7.73 -19.56 1.86
C LEU A 6 -9.07 -19.99 1.25
N PHE A 7 -9.76 -20.92 1.89
CA PHE A 7 -11.04 -21.43 1.43
C PHE A 7 -12.15 -20.37 1.45
N THR A 8 -12.20 -19.55 2.50
CA THR A 8 -13.15 -18.42 2.58
C THR A 8 -12.88 -17.39 1.48
N ARG A 9 -11.60 -17.10 1.19
CA ARG A 9 -11.22 -16.18 0.12
C ARG A 9 -11.61 -16.71 -1.25
N ILE A 10 -11.32 -17.99 -1.52
CA ILE A 10 -11.67 -18.62 -2.80
C ILE A 10 -13.19 -18.65 -2.96
N ALA A 11 -13.95 -19.02 -1.93
CA ALA A 11 -15.40 -19.03 -1.96
C ALA A 11 -15.98 -17.64 -2.26
N ARG A 12 -15.47 -16.58 -1.60
CA ARG A 12 -15.84 -15.19 -1.89
C ARG A 12 -15.55 -14.80 -3.34
N ASP A 13 -14.35 -15.11 -3.82
CA ASP A 13 -13.91 -14.69 -5.16
C ASP A 13 -14.64 -15.45 -6.28
N LEU A 14 -15.08 -16.70 -6.02
CA LEU A 14 -15.87 -17.52 -6.94
C LEU A 14 -17.39 -17.29 -6.80
N GLY A 15 -17.84 -16.51 -5.81
CA GLY A 15 -19.26 -16.34 -5.50
C GLY A 15 -19.94 -17.64 -5.03
N ALA A 16 -19.19 -18.54 -4.39
CA ALA A 16 -19.63 -19.84 -3.94
C ALA A 16 -19.78 -19.91 -2.41
N GLU A 17 -20.49 -20.92 -1.92
CA GLU A 17 -20.53 -21.25 -0.48
C GLU A 17 -19.14 -21.64 0.04
N PRO A 18 -18.82 -21.37 1.32
CA PRO A 18 -17.53 -21.75 1.92
C PRO A 18 -17.26 -23.25 1.78
N PHE A 19 -16.04 -23.61 1.39
CA PHE A 19 -15.62 -25.01 1.35
C PHE A 19 -15.68 -25.61 2.77
N GLY A 20 -16.36 -26.75 2.90
CA GLY A 20 -16.48 -27.49 4.16
C GLY A 20 -15.22 -28.26 4.55
N GLU A 21 -15.30 -29.00 5.66
CA GLU A 21 -14.23 -29.91 6.09
C GLU A 21 -14.22 -31.19 5.25
N ILE A 22 -13.01 -31.69 4.97
CA ILE A 22 -12.62 -32.83 4.10
C ILE A 22 -12.23 -32.44 2.67
N ALA A 23 -10.98 -32.82 2.34
CA ALA A 23 -10.34 -32.64 1.05
C ALA A 23 -10.93 -33.58 0.00
N ASP A 24 -12.05 -33.19 -0.61
CA ASP A 24 -12.50 -33.81 -1.85
C ASP A 24 -11.60 -33.34 -3.01
N ALA A 25 -11.31 -34.21 -3.98
CA ALA A 25 -10.50 -33.91 -5.15
C ALA A 25 -11.02 -32.67 -5.91
N TYR A 26 -12.34 -32.45 -5.84
CA TYR A 26 -13.00 -31.26 -6.36
C TYR A 26 -12.52 -29.96 -5.70
N GLN A 27 -12.34 -29.94 -4.37
CA GLN A 27 -11.83 -28.76 -3.67
C GLN A 27 -10.39 -28.46 -4.06
N GLY A 28 -9.56 -29.49 -4.21
CA GLY A 28 -8.19 -29.35 -4.69
C GLY A 28 -8.13 -28.72 -6.09
N LEU A 29 -8.98 -29.20 -7.00
CA LEU A 29 -9.09 -28.64 -8.35
C LEU A 29 -9.64 -27.21 -8.36
N ALA A 30 -10.60 -26.87 -7.50
CA ALA A 30 -11.12 -25.51 -7.37
C ALA A 30 -10.06 -24.53 -6.86
N VAL A 31 -9.24 -24.95 -5.88
CA VAL A 31 -8.10 -24.16 -5.38
C VAL A 31 -7.09 -23.91 -6.51
N LEU A 32 -6.72 -24.96 -7.24
CA LEU A 32 -5.80 -24.83 -8.38
C LEU A 32 -6.39 -23.92 -9.46
N ALA A 33 -7.64 -24.13 -9.85
CA ALA A 33 -8.33 -23.30 -10.85
C ALA A 33 -8.35 -21.83 -10.44
N TRP A 34 -8.70 -21.53 -9.18
CA TRP A 34 -8.68 -20.17 -8.66
C TRP A 34 -7.26 -19.59 -8.67
N MET A 35 -6.24 -20.34 -8.25
CA MET A 35 -4.84 -19.88 -8.25
C MET A 35 -4.34 -19.55 -9.65
N PHE A 36 -4.73 -20.33 -10.67
CA PHE A 36 -4.28 -20.17 -12.05
C PHE A 36 -5.07 -19.13 -12.85
N GLU A 37 -6.34 -18.89 -12.53
CA GLU A 37 -7.20 -17.93 -13.27
C GLU A 37 -6.61 -16.52 -13.30
N ALA A 38 -6.03 -16.06 -12.18
CA ALA A 38 -5.33 -14.78 -12.10
C ALA A 38 -3.88 -14.99 -11.67
N TRP A 39 -3.19 -15.86 -12.40
CA TRP A 39 -1.77 -16.09 -12.25
C TRP A 39 -0.95 -14.82 -12.54
N PRO A 40 0.09 -14.48 -11.74
CA PRO A 40 0.56 -15.15 -10.53
C PRO A 40 -0.08 -14.64 -9.22
N THR A 41 -0.91 -13.60 -9.28
CA THR A 41 -1.41 -12.86 -8.11
C THR A 41 -2.18 -13.72 -7.12
N ARG A 42 -3.07 -14.60 -7.59
CA ARG A 42 -3.84 -15.48 -6.68
C ARG A 42 -2.98 -16.60 -6.09
N ALA A 43 -1.99 -17.09 -6.84
CA ALA A 43 -1.02 -18.04 -6.32
C ALA A 43 -0.14 -17.41 -5.22
N GLN A 44 0.29 -16.15 -5.40
CA GLN A 44 0.95 -15.38 -4.35
C GLN A 44 0.07 -15.26 -3.11
N ALA A 45 -1.18 -14.81 -3.28
CA ALA A 45 -2.11 -14.70 -2.17
C ALA A 45 -2.30 -16.03 -1.41
N ALA A 46 -2.43 -17.16 -2.10
CA ALA A 46 -2.53 -18.48 -1.48
C ALA A 46 -1.29 -18.82 -0.64
N LEU A 47 -0.10 -18.64 -1.20
CA LEU A 47 1.17 -18.93 -0.52
C LEU A 47 1.37 -18.04 0.71
N ALA A 48 0.99 -16.76 0.64
CA ALA A 48 1.02 -15.84 1.78
C ALA A 48 0.06 -16.29 2.89
N ILE A 49 -1.21 -16.55 2.53
CA ILE A 49 -2.26 -16.95 3.50
C ILE A 49 -1.91 -18.27 4.20
N LEU A 50 -1.28 -19.20 3.48
CA LEU A 50 -0.84 -20.49 4.02
C LEU A 50 0.46 -20.38 4.83
N GLY A 51 1.09 -19.21 4.90
CA GLY A 51 2.39 -19.03 5.57
C GLY A 51 3.48 -19.88 4.93
N ALA A 52 3.44 -20.06 3.61
CA ALA A 52 4.35 -20.94 2.89
C ALA A 52 5.81 -20.50 3.07
N VAL A 53 6.69 -21.49 3.22
CA VAL A 53 8.13 -21.26 3.29
C VAL A 53 8.59 -20.62 1.98
N ARG A 54 9.35 -19.52 2.10
CA ARG A 54 9.89 -18.78 0.93
C ARG A 54 10.54 -19.72 -0.07
N ALA A 55 10.35 -19.44 -1.37
CA ALA A 55 10.79 -20.26 -2.49
C ALA A 55 12.22 -20.81 -2.30
N ARG A 56 13.22 -19.94 -2.07
CA ARG A 56 14.61 -20.38 -1.92
C ARG A 56 14.88 -21.21 -0.66
N ARG A 57 14.19 -20.92 0.44
CA ARG A 57 14.29 -21.73 1.68
C ARG A 57 13.57 -23.08 1.52
N GLN A 58 12.54 -23.14 0.69
CA GLN A 58 11.88 -24.38 0.32
C GLN A 58 12.77 -25.24 -0.60
N MET A 59 13.45 -24.62 -1.57
CA MET A 59 14.42 -25.32 -2.44
C MET A 59 15.57 -25.96 -1.65
N GLN A 60 16.01 -25.32 -0.55
CA GLN A 60 17.04 -25.89 0.35
C GLN A 60 16.56 -27.16 1.09
N ARG A 61 15.25 -27.36 1.23
CA ARG A 61 14.67 -28.55 1.88
C ARG A 61 14.52 -29.73 0.91
N TRP A 62 14.80 -29.54 -0.37
CA TRP A 62 14.77 -30.58 -1.39
C TRP A 62 16.16 -30.82 -2.01
N PRO A 63 17.15 -31.26 -1.21
CA PRO A 63 18.52 -31.44 -1.69
C PRO A 63 18.70 -32.61 -2.67
N GLY A 64 17.72 -33.52 -2.74
CA GLY A 64 17.76 -34.70 -3.61
C GLY A 64 17.11 -34.53 -4.99
N LEU A 65 16.64 -33.32 -5.33
CA LEU A 65 16.14 -33.06 -6.68
C LEU A 65 17.31 -33.07 -7.67
N ASP A 66 17.05 -33.65 -8.85
CA ASP A 66 17.95 -33.52 -9.99
C ASP A 66 18.25 -32.04 -10.29
N THR A 67 19.45 -31.74 -10.75
CA THR A 67 19.92 -30.35 -10.89
C THR A 67 19.08 -29.55 -11.88
N ASP A 68 18.65 -30.17 -12.98
CA ASP A 68 17.83 -29.50 -14.00
C ASP A 68 16.40 -29.29 -13.50
N VAL A 69 15.86 -30.28 -12.78
CA VAL A 69 14.54 -30.17 -12.14
C VAL A 69 14.56 -29.13 -11.03
N HIS A 70 15.63 -29.07 -10.24
CA HIS A 70 15.81 -28.08 -9.18
C HIS A 70 15.80 -26.67 -9.74
N ALA A 71 16.57 -26.40 -10.81
CA ALA A 71 16.60 -25.10 -11.48
C ALA A 71 15.24 -24.69 -12.06
N GLN A 72 14.51 -25.63 -12.69
CA GLN A 72 13.18 -25.35 -13.24
C GLN A 72 12.15 -25.02 -12.14
N VAL A 73 12.16 -25.78 -11.05
CA VAL A 73 11.25 -25.56 -9.91
C VAL A 73 11.60 -24.25 -9.20
N GLU A 74 12.89 -23.93 -9.00
CA GLU A 74 13.30 -22.65 -8.42
C GLU A 74 12.86 -21.48 -9.29
N ALA A 75 13.04 -21.55 -10.61
CA ALA A 75 12.60 -20.50 -11.54
C ALA A 75 11.07 -20.28 -11.50
N LEU A 76 10.30 -21.38 -11.48
CA LEU A 76 8.84 -21.33 -11.33
C LEU A 76 8.43 -20.71 -10.00
N LEU A 77 9.01 -21.18 -8.89
CA LEU A 77 8.69 -20.67 -7.57
C LEU A 77 9.10 -19.20 -7.38
N LEU A 78 10.21 -18.75 -7.95
CA LEU A 78 10.63 -17.35 -7.89
C LEU A 78 9.81 -16.44 -8.81
N ALA A 79 9.28 -16.97 -9.93
CA ALA A 79 8.33 -16.22 -10.76
C ALA A 79 7.00 -15.98 -10.04
N ILE A 80 6.57 -16.95 -9.23
CA ILE A 80 5.32 -16.88 -8.45
C ILE A 80 5.53 -16.09 -7.18
N TRP A 81 6.50 -16.50 -6.37
CA TRP A 81 6.81 -15.97 -5.06
C TRP A 81 8.25 -15.45 -5.11
N PRO A 82 8.49 -14.30 -5.78
CA PRO A 82 9.81 -13.72 -5.79
C PRO A 82 10.20 -13.48 -4.35
N ASP A 83 11.42 -13.88 -4.00
CA ASP A 83 12.05 -13.42 -2.76
C ASP A 83 12.23 -11.91 -2.90
N GLN A 84 11.18 -11.14 -2.59
CA GLN A 84 11.25 -9.69 -2.59
C GLN A 84 12.14 -9.31 -1.41
N GLN A 85 13.44 -9.26 -1.70
CA GLN A 85 14.34 -8.36 -1.03
C GLN A 85 13.89 -6.97 -1.44
N HIS A 86 13.03 -6.37 -0.62
CA HIS A 86 12.94 -4.92 -0.64
C HIS A 86 14.35 -4.41 -0.38
N PRO A 87 14.86 -3.51 -1.25
CA PRO A 87 16.06 -2.75 -0.94
C PRO A 87 16.01 -2.25 0.51
N ALA A 88 17.12 -2.29 1.24
CA ALA A 88 17.14 -2.01 2.69
C ALA A 88 16.48 -0.65 3.04
N ASP A 89 16.51 0.32 2.11
CA ASP A 89 15.86 1.63 2.19
C ASP A 89 14.32 1.59 2.12
N ARG A 90 13.71 0.48 1.67
CA ARG A 90 12.26 0.30 1.56
C ARG A 90 11.67 -0.71 2.54
N ALA A 91 12.48 -1.36 3.36
CA ALA A 91 12.06 -2.36 4.35
C ALA A 91 12.00 -1.83 5.79
N TRP A 92 12.18 -0.52 6.01
CA TRP A 92 12.23 0.10 7.35
C TRP A 92 10.98 -0.15 8.22
N TRP A 93 9.83 -0.45 7.60
CA TRP A 93 8.58 -0.77 8.30
C TRP A 93 8.49 -2.21 8.79
N ARG A 94 9.36 -3.10 8.30
CA ARG A 94 9.31 -4.54 8.58
C ARG A 94 9.57 -4.82 10.05
N GLU A 95 10.61 -4.22 10.61
CA GLU A 95 10.95 -4.34 12.03
C GLU A 95 9.75 -3.99 12.91
N TRP A 96 9.10 -2.86 12.62
CA TRP A 96 7.92 -2.44 13.36
C TRP A 96 6.74 -3.42 13.20
N ILE A 97 6.35 -3.75 11.96
CA ILE A 97 5.15 -4.59 11.73
C ILE A 97 5.36 -6.02 12.24
N GLU A 98 6.58 -6.53 12.28
CA GLU A 98 6.93 -7.84 12.86
C GLU A 98 6.99 -7.75 14.40
N SER A 99 7.42 -6.63 14.97
CA SER A 99 7.47 -6.41 16.42
C SER A 99 6.11 -6.17 17.11
N LEU A 100 5.03 -5.95 16.34
CA LEU A 100 3.70 -5.75 16.93
C LEU A 100 3.32 -6.97 17.80
N PRO A 101 2.73 -6.75 19.00
CA PRO A 101 2.23 -7.84 19.83
C PRO A 101 1.05 -8.55 19.17
N GLU A 102 0.24 -7.83 18.38
CA GLU A 102 -0.89 -8.40 17.63
C GLU A 102 -0.40 -9.23 16.45
N THR A 103 -0.86 -10.47 16.33
CA THR A 103 -0.70 -11.29 15.12
C THR A 103 -1.58 -10.79 13.97
N GLY A 104 -1.36 -11.29 12.74
CA GLY A 104 -2.29 -11.01 11.63
C GLY A 104 -3.73 -11.50 11.93
N ASP A 105 -3.87 -12.57 12.72
CA ASP A 105 -5.16 -13.02 13.27
C ASP A 105 -5.80 -11.99 14.18
N ASP A 106 -5.03 -11.43 15.11
CA ASP A 106 -5.52 -10.46 16.09
C ASP A 106 -5.97 -9.16 15.40
N LEU A 107 -5.21 -8.69 14.41
CA LEU A 107 -5.57 -7.51 13.61
C LEU A 107 -6.89 -7.73 12.85
N ARG A 108 -7.12 -8.91 12.29
CA ARG A 108 -8.40 -9.26 11.62
C ARG A 108 -9.55 -9.39 12.62
N ALA A 109 -9.30 -9.98 13.78
CA ALA A 109 -10.29 -10.06 14.86
C ALA A 109 -10.67 -8.67 15.37
N GLN A 110 -9.71 -7.76 15.49
CA GLN A 110 -9.96 -6.35 15.79
C GLN A 110 -10.75 -5.67 14.66
N ALA A 111 -10.43 -5.95 13.39
CA ALA A 111 -11.16 -5.39 12.24
C ALA A 111 -12.64 -5.81 12.23
N ALA A 112 -12.93 -7.05 12.64
CA ALA A 112 -14.30 -7.56 12.74
C ALA A 112 -15.14 -6.82 13.79
N ARG A 113 -14.53 -6.36 14.88
CA ARG A 113 -15.19 -5.59 15.96
C ARG A 113 -15.21 -4.08 15.71
N GLU A 114 -14.35 -3.60 14.81
CA GLU A 114 -14.18 -2.18 14.51
C GLU A 114 -15.42 -1.62 13.80
N GLN A 115 -15.97 -0.52 14.32
CA GLN A 115 -17.16 0.14 13.76
C GLN A 115 -16.80 1.09 12.62
N LEU A 116 -15.59 1.67 12.65
CA LEU A 116 -15.16 2.66 11.67
C LEU A 116 -14.64 1.97 10.39
N PRO A 117 -15.29 2.15 9.22
CA PRO A 117 -14.93 1.41 8.00
C PRO A 117 -13.48 1.62 7.55
N HIS A 118 -12.94 2.81 7.79
CA HIS A 118 -11.57 3.13 7.42
C HIS A 118 -10.53 2.46 8.32
N ARG A 119 -10.81 2.33 9.64
CA ARG A 119 -9.93 1.59 10.56
C ARG A 119 -9.97 0.10 10.25
N ARG A 120 -11.17 -0.43 9.95
CA ARG A 120 -11.36 -1.83 9.50
C ARG A 120 -10.53 -2.15 8.26
N ALA A 121 -10.60 -1.33 7.21
CA ALA A 121 -9.84 -1.54 5.97
C ALA A 121 -8.31 -1.52 6.21
N ARG A 122 -7.84 -0.63 7.08
CA ARG A 122 -6.42 -0.53 7.44
C ARG A 122 -5.95 -1.72 8.25
N LEU A 123 -6.73 -2.18 9.22
CA LEU A 123 -6.44 -3.39 10.00
C LEU A 123 -6.27 -4.61 9.08
N MET A 124 -7.18 -4.79 8.12
CA MET A 124 -7.09 -5.88 7.14
C MET A 124 -5.82 -5.78 6.28
N ALA A 125 -5.51 -4.58 5.76
CA ALA A 125 -4.30 -4.37 4.95
C ALA A 125 -3.01 -4.59 5.75
N LEU A 126 -2.96 -4.13 7.01
CA LEU A 126 -1.80 -4.33 7.89
C LEU A 126 -1.66 -5.81 8.29
N ALA A 127 -2.76 -6.53 8.49
CA ALA A 127 -2.73 -7.97 8.71
C ALA A 127 -2.12 -8.72 7.53
N ASP A 128 -2.53 -8.37 6.31
CA ASP A 128 -1.98 -8.99 5.10
C ASP A 128 -0.49 -8.69 4.94
N VAL A 129 -0.05 -7.45 5.18
CA VAL A 129 1.38 -7.09 5.16
C VAL A 129 2.17 -7.82 6.26
N ARG A 130 1.60 -7.96 7.46
CA ARG A 130 2.21 -8.71 8.56
C ARG A 130 2.36 -10.19 8.24
N ASP A 131 1.40 -10.78 7.54
CA ASP A 131 1.45 -12.18 7.08
C ASP A 131 2.43 -12.37 5.88
N GLY A 132 3.15 -11.32 5.49
CA GLY A 132 4.19 -11.37 4.48
C GLY A 132 3.71 -11.08 3.07
N LEU A 133 2.47 -10.61 2.90
CA LEU A 133 1.98 -10.15 1.60
C LEU A 133 2.76 -8.89 1.18
N PRO A 134 3.21 -8.79 -0.08
CA PRO A 134 3.83 -7.56 -0.57
C PRO A 134 2.87 -6.37 -0.42
N VAL A 135 3.42 -5.20 -0.08
CA VAL A 135 2.62 -3.97 0.14
C VAL A 135 1.77 -3.63 -1.07
N GLU A 136 2.28 -3.83 -2.27
CA GLU A 136 1.56 -3.61 -3.53
C GLU A 136 0.32 -4.49 -3.65
N VAL A 137 0.44 -5.77 -3.31
CA VAL A 137 -0.66 -6.75 -3.38
C VAL A 137 -1.67 -6.51 -2.26
N ALA A 138 -1.20 -6.15 -1.05
CA ALA A 138 -2.07 -5.73 0.04
C ALA A 138 -2.87 -4.45 -0.31
N ALA A 139 -2.25 -3.52 -1.05
CA ALA A 139 -2.90 -2.30 -1.52
C ALA A 139 -4.03 -2.60 -2.51
N GLU A 140 -3.77 -3.47 -3.47
CA GLU A 140 -4.78 -3.93 -4.42
C GLU A 140 -5.96 -4.58 -3.69
N ALA A 141 -5.68 -5.50 -2.75
CA ALA A 141 -6.71 -6.16 -1.95
C ALA A 141 -7.54 -5.17 -1.10
N ALA A 142 -6.93 -4.09 -0.63
CA ALA A 142 -7.58 -3.03 0.15
C ALA A 142 -8.21 -1.92 -0.71
N GLY A 143 -8.11 -1.99 -2.05
CA GLY A 143 -8.64 -0.96 -2.96
C GLY A 143 -7.95 0.39 -2.83
N VAL A 144 -6.67 0.42 -2.44
CA VAL A 144 -5.87 1.65 -2.30
C VAL A 144 -4.56 1.55 -3.08
N ILE A 145 -3.91 2.67 -3.32
CA ILE A 145 -2.56 2.67 -3.92
C ILE A 145 -1.52 2.25 -2.87
N ALA A 146 -0.45 1.55 -3.27
CA ALA A 146 0.64 1.09 -2.39
C ALA A 146 1.23 2.22 -1.53
N ARG A 147 1.38 3.42 -2.11
CA ARG A 147 1.83 4.63 -1.40
C ARG A 147 1.01 4.92 -0.15
N THR A 148 -0.29 4.64 -0.16
CA THR A 148 -1.18 4.86 0.97
C THR A 148 -0.86 3.91 2.13
N ILE A 149 -0.60 2.63 1.84
CA ILE A 149 -0.17 1.67 2.87
C ILE A 149 1.20 2.06 3.43
N TYR A 150 2.16 2.46 2.59
CA TYR A 150 3.46 2.95 3.08
C TYR A 150 3.34 4.16 4.02
N ILE A 151 2.36 5.03 3.81
CA ILE A 151 2.07 6.14 4.73
C ILE A 151 1.56 5.59 6.08
N TRP A 152 0.62 4.64 6.07
CA TRP A 152 0.11 4.01 7.30
C TRP A 152 1.22 3.31 8.08
N LEU A 153 2.04 2.52 7.39
CA LEU A 153 3.22 1.86 7.96
C LEU A 153 4.18 2.88 8.58
N ARG A 154 4.30 4.08 8.01
CA ARG A 154 5.21 5.13 8.52
C ARG A 154 4.68 5.74 9.80
N HIS A 155 3.39 6.08 9.82
CA HIS A 155 2.77 6.58 11.04
C HIS A 155 2.79 5.54 12.15
N GLY A 156 2.58 4.28 11.78
CA GLY A 156 2.67 3.13 12.66
C GLY A 156 4.05 2.96 13.28
N ALA A 157 5.09 2.88 12.45
CA ALA A 157 6.47 2.72 12.93
C ALA A 157 6.94 3.86 13.83
N ALA A 158 6.42 5.07 13.62
CA ALA A 158 6.74 6.23 14.44
C ALA A 158 5.94 6.31 15.75
N ASN A 159 4.66 5.88 15.77
CA ASN A 159 3.73 6.22 16.85
C ASN A 159 2.82 5.06 17.30
N GLY A 160 3.05 3.84 16.84
CA GLY A 160 2.28 2.65 17.20
C GLY A 160 1.06 2.38 16.32
N LEU A 161 0.41 1.23 16.56
CA LEU A 161 -0.68 0.69 15.73
C LEU A 161 -1.83 1.69 15.57
N ASP A 162 -2.30 2.34 16.64
CA ASP A 162 -3.41 3.29 16.55
C ASP A 162 -3.15 4.44 15.57
N ALA A 163 -1.90 4.94 15.50
CA ALA A 163 -1.54 5.98 14.55
C ALA A 163 -1.58 5.51 13.09
N ALA A 164 -1.30 4.22 12.84
CA ALA A 164 -1.47 3.62 11.52
C ALA A 164 -2.97 3.50 11.14
N LEU A 165 -3.85 3.30 12.13
CA LEU A 165 -5.29 3.11 11.93
C LEU A 165 -6.06 4.42 11.76
N GLU A 166 -5.64 5.47 12.47
CA GLU A 166 -6.29 6.77 12.42
C GLU A 166 -6.17 7.42 11.05
N ARG A 167 -7.25 8.06 10.58
CA ARG A 167 -7.11 8.98 9.45
C ARG A 167 -6.03 10.01 9.81
N PRO A 168 -5.15 10.39 8.87
CA PRO A 168 -4.26 11.51 9.10
C PRO A 168 -5.11 12.66 9.63
N ARG A 169 -4.94 12.97 10.91
CA ARG A 169 -5.53 14.18 11.47
C ARG A 169 -4.72 15.28 10.84
N TRP A 170 -5.25 15.83 9.75
CA TRP A 170 -4.80 17.13 9.30
C TRP A 170 -5.21 18.07 10.41
N LEU A 171 -4.32 18.27 11.38
CA LEU A 171 -4.43 19.38 12.31
C LEU A 171 -4.50 20.61 11.41
N TYR A 172 -5.69 21.19 11.35
CA TYR A 172 -5.90 22.38 10.56
C TYR A 172 -5.14 23.50 11.25
N LEU A 173 -4.37 24.24 10.46
CA LEU A 173 -3.83 25.50 10.92
C LEU A 173 -5.00 26.34 11.42
N THR A 174 -4.87 26.93 12.61
CA THR A 174 -5.82 27.93 13.07
C THR A 174 -5.76 29.16 12.16
N GLU A 175 -6.81 29.97 12.14
CA GLU A 175 -6.83 31.19 11.30
C GLU A 175 -5.59 32.08 11.51
N PRO A 176 -5.11 32.33 12.76
CA PRO A 176 -3.87 33.06 12.97
C PRO A 176 -2.64 32.40 12.34
N GLN A 177 -2.52 31.07 12.44
CA GLN A 177 -1.40 30.32 11.86
C GLN A 177 -1.44 30.35 10.33
N VAL A 178 -2.65 30.29 9.73
CA VAL A 178 -2.83 30.48 8.28
C VAL A 178 -2.38 31.86 7.85
N MET A 179 -2.77 32.91 8.59
CA MET A 179 -2.37 34.29 8.28
C MET A 179 -0.86 34.50 8.37
N GLU A 180 -0.20 33.93 9.38
CA GLU A 180 1.25 34.03 9.53
C GLU A 180 1.99 33.32 8.39
N LEU A 181 1.56 32.10 8.03
CA LEU A 181 2.11 31.40 6.87
C LEU A 181 1.82 32.15 5.56
N ALA A 182 0.64 32.74 5.41
CA ALA A 182 0.29 33.54 4.24
C ALA A 182 1.19 34.77 4.11
N ALA A 183 1.46 35.48 5.21
CA ALA A 183 2.37 36.62 5.24
C ALA A 183 3.80 36.21 4.87
N TRP A 184 4.28 35.10 5.43
CA TRP A 184 5.60 34.56 5.09
C TRP A 184 5.71 34.12 3.62
N ILE A 185 4.67 33.49 3.07
CA ILE A 185 4.61 33.12 1.64
C ILE A 185 4.58 34.38 0.76
N ALA A 186 3.82 35.41 1.14
CA ALA A 186 3.72 36.65 0.40
C ALA A 186 5.05 37.45 0.39
N ALA A 187 5.85 37.32 1.46
CA ALA A 187 7.18 37.91 1.55
C ALA A 187 8.25 37.20 0.69
N ALA A 188 7.91 36.13 -0.03
CA ALA A 188 8.85 35.47 -0.92
C ALA A 188 9.30 36.40 -2.07
N PRO A 189 10.56 36.31 -2.53
CA PRO A 189 11.01 37.09 -3.70
C PRO A 189 10.19 36.73 -4.96
N PRO A 190 9.58 37.72 -5.65
CA PRO A 190 8.73 37.47 -6.81
C PRO A 190 9.52 36.91 -8.01
N ASP A 191 10.78 37.33 -8.15
CA ASP A 191 11.71 36.87 -9.19
C ASP A 191 12.48 35.60 -8.80
N GLY A 192 12.23 35.09 -7.58
CA GLY A 192 12.84 33.86 -7.07
C GLY A 192 12.17 32.59 -7.59
N PRO A 193 12.82 31.42 -7.44
CA PRO A 193 12.24 30.15 -7.83
C PRO A 193 10.95 29.86 -7.05
N ARG A 194 9.93 29.36 -7.74
CA ARG A 194 8.67 28.97 -7.11
C ARG A 194 8.90 27.91 -6.04
N TRP A 195 8.38 28.16 -4.84
CA TRP A 195 8.48 27.21 -3.75
C TRP A 195 7.68 25.94 -4.03
N ARG A 196 8.20 24.80 -3.56
CA ARG A 196 7.50 23.51 -3.58
C ARG A 196 6.65 23.37 -2.32
N SER A 197 5.57 22.60 -2.41
CA SER A 197 4.65 22.36 -1.28
C SER A 197 5.34 21.82 -0.03
N ASN A 198 6.36 20.97 -0.18
CA ASN A 198 7.13 20.43 0.94
C ASN A 198 7.82 21.52 1.78
N ARG A 199 8.18 22.66 1.17
CA ARG A 199 8.78 23.78 1.90
C ARG A 199 7.78 24.40 2.87
N VAL A 200 6.53 24.57 2.45
CA VAL A 200 5.46 25.13 3.30
C VAL A 200 5.02 24.11 4.35
N GLN A 201 4.99 22.83 4.01
CA GLN A 201 4.74 21.76 4.97
C GLN A 201 5.80 21.74 6.09
N GLY A 202 7.09 21.80 5.70
CA GLY A 202 8.19 21.86 6.66
C GLY A 202 8.14 23.11 7.53
N GLU A 203 7.74 24.25 6.98
CA GLU A 203 7.62 25.49 7.76
C GLU A 203 6.44 25.46 8.74
N ALA A 204 5.29 24.92 8.35
CA ALA A 204 4.14 24.74 9.24
C ALA A 204 4.48 23.83 10.43
N LEU A 205 5.21 22.73 10.16
CA LEU A 205 5.70 21.84 11.20
C LEU A 205 6.70 22.56 12.11
N ARG A 206 7.65 23.31 11.53
CA ARG A 206 8.70 24.01 12.28
C ARG A 206 8.15 25.11 13.19
N ARG A 207 7.17 25.90 12.73
CA ARG A 207 6.62 27.03 13.51
C ARG A 207 5.55 26.62 14.49
N PHE A 208 4.69 25.66 14.12
CA PHE A 208 3.46 25.38 14.84
C PHE A 208 3.32 23.93 15.31
N GLY A 209 4.32 23.08 15.06
CA GLY A 209 4.23 21.65 15.33
C GLY A 209 3.11 20.95 14.53
N THR A 210 2.62 21.57 13.45
CA THR A 210 1.41 21.14 12.74
C THR A 210 1.76 20.59 11.37
N GLU A 211 1.47 19.31 11.15
CA GLU A 211 1.67 18.66 9.85
C GLU A 211 0.47 18.90 8.92
N ILE A 212 0.66 19.74 7.91
CA ILE A 212 -0.35 20.02 6.87
C ILE A 212 -0.15 19.13 5.64
N SER A 213 -1.23 18.86 4.90
CA SER A 213 -1.12 18.10 3.65
C SER A 213 -0.42 18.90 2.54
N ILE A 214 0.22 18.19 1.61
CA ILE A 214 0.76 18.77 0.37
C ILE A 214 -0.30 19.57 -0.40
N HIS A 215 -1.56 19.15 -0.36
CA HIS A 215 -2.66 19.84 -1.04
C HIS A 215 -2.99 21.18 -0.35
N VAL A 216 -3.03 21.21 0.98
CA VAL A 216 -3.21 22.45 1.75
C VAL A 216 -2.03 23.39 1.52
N ALA A 217 -0.80 22.87 1.56
CA ALA A 217 0.41 23.63 1.26
C ALA A 217 0.42 24.22 -0.17
N ASP A 218 0.04 23.43 -1.18
CA ASP A 218 -0.09 23.92 -2.57
C ASP A 218 -1.20 24.99 -2.70
N ARG A 219 -2.32 24.82 -2.00
CA ARG A 219 -3.41 25.82 -1.98
C ARG A 219 -2.93 27.14 -1.39
N LEU A 220 -2.20 27.12 -0.28
CA LEU A 220 -1.61 28.31 0.33
C LEU A 220 -0.62 29.00 -0.64
N LEU A 221 0.27 28.22 -1.28
CA LEU A 221 1.20 28.75 -2.29
C LEU A 221 0.48 29.39 -3.48
N ARG A 222 -0.60 28.77 -3.99
CA ARG A 222 -1.37 29.33 -5.12
C ARG A 222 -2.14 30.60 -4.76
N ARG A 223 -2.56 30.72 -3.50
CA ARG A 223 -3.39 31.82 -3.02
C ARG A 223 -2.57 33.04 -2.61
N HIS A 224 -1.44 32.84 -1.94
CA HIS A 224 -0.65 33.90 -1.32
C HIS A 224 0.74 34.08 -1.94
N GLY A 225 1.16 33.17 -2.82
CA GLY A 225 2.46 33.25 -3.48
C GLY A 225 2.54 34.38 -4.51
N PRO A 226 3.68 35.08 -4.60
CA PRO A 226 3.87 36.19 -5.55
C PRO A 226 4.17 35.72 -6.98
N TRP A 227 4.32 34.42 -7.22
CA TRP A 227 4.66 33.88 -8.53
C TRP A 227 3.50 34.01 -9.52
N ARG A 228 3.79 34.54 -10.72
CA ARG A 228 2.80 34.71 -11.79
C ARG A 228 2.10 33.39 -12.10
N ARG A 229 0.77 33.39 -12.07
CA ARG A 229 -0.04 32.27 -12.57
C ARG A 229 0.35 32.02 -14.03
N ARG A 230 0.81 30.80 -14.36
CA ARG A 230 0.98 30.40 -15.77
C ARG A 230 -0.35 30.66 -16.49
N LYS A 231 -0.34 31.54 -17.50
CA LYS A 231 -1.46 31.62 -18.44
C LYS A 231 -1.65 30.22 -19.01
N VAL A 232 -2.82 29.64 -18.79
CA VAL A 232 -3.23 28.44 -19.53
C VAL A 232 -3.40 28.91 -20.96
N LEU A 233 -2.36 28.76 -21.78
CA LEU A 233 -2.47 28.96 -23.22
C LEU A 233 -3.54 27.97 -23.70
N LYS A 234 -4.62 28.46 -24.31
CA LYS A 234 -5.60 27.59 -24.99
C LYS A 234 -4.80 26.64 -25.88
N LYS A 235 -4.98 25.32 -25.70
CA LYS A 235 -4.41 24.32 -26.61
C LYS A 235 -4.76 24.77 -28.03
N ARG A 236 -3.75 25.09 -28.85
CA ARG A 236 -3.95 25.29 -30.28
C ARG A 236 -4.59 24.01 -30.79
N ARG A 237 -5.81 24.09 -31.33
CA ARG A 237 -6.39 22.98 -32.09
C ARG A 237 -5.44 22.75 -33.26
N LEU A 238 -4.74 21.63 -33.26
CA LEU A 238 -4.03 21.17 -34.44
C LEU A 238 -5.09 20.87 -35.49
N SER A 239 -5.27 21.78 -36.45
CA SER A 239 -5.99 21.48 -37.67
C SER A 239 -5.09 20.54 -38.48
N VAL A 240 -5.34 19.25 -38.37
CA VAL A 240 -4.77 18.29 -39.32
C VAL A 240 -5.51 18.51 -40.64
N ALA A 241 -4.78 18.86 -41.69
CA ALA A 241 -5.35 18.97 -43.03
C ALA A 241 -5.87 17.57 -43.45
N PRO A 242 -7.04 17.45 -44.08
CA PRO A 242 -7.50 16.17 -44.60
C PRO A 242 -6.53 15.73 -45.69
N VAL A 243 -5.93 14.55 -45.49
CA VAL A 243 -5.28 13.80 -46.56
C VAL A 243 -6.41 13.26 -47.42
N TYR A 244 -6.52 13.73 -48.65
CA TYR A 244 -7.37 13.09 -49.65
C TYR A 244 -6.62 11.89 -50.21
N ASP A 245 -7.32 10.75 -50.32
CA ASP A 245 -6.88 9.54 -51.03
C ASP A 245 -6.69 9.79 -52.53
#